data_AF-A0A6L9YVK3-F1
#
_entry.id   AF-A0A6L9YVK3-F1
#
_cell.length_a   1.000
_cell.length_b   1.000
_cell.length_c   1.000
_cell.angle_alpha   90.00
_cell.angle_beta   90.00
_cell.angle_gamma   90.00
#
_symmetry.space_group_name_H-M   'P 1'
#
loop_
_entity.id
_entity.type
_entity.pdbx_description
1 polymer ?
#
loop_
_entity_poly.entity_id
_entity_poly.type
_entity_poly.pdbx_seq_one_letter_code
_entity_poly.pdbx_strand_id
1 'polypeptide(L)' 'MTVVELFPTLRGLNRADKLKVIQFLVAELAREEEPTLEPGATYPVWSPLNSHQAADQLAQLLESE' A
#
# COMPACT_ATOMS: atom_id res chain seq x y z
N MET A 1 0.92 27.09 -3.77
CA MET A 1 0.52 26.46 -2.49
C MET A 1 1.55 25.41 -2.14
N THR A 2 2.04 25.44 -0.92
CA THR A 2 2.95 24.40 -0.38
C THR A 2 2.13 23.32 0.34
N VAL A 3 2.65 22.09 0.44
CA VAL A 3 1.97 21.00 1.19
C VAL A 3 1.70 21.39 2.64
N VAL A 4 2.59 22.18 3.25
CA VAL A 4 2.48 22.60 4.64
C VAL A 4 1.25 23.51 4.86
N GLU A 5 0.89 24.31 3.86
CA GLU A 5 -0.29 25.18 3.89
C GLU A 5 -1.62 24.38 3.87
N LEU A 6 -1.62 23.13 3.41
CA LEU A 6 -2.82 22.29 3.34
C LEU A 6 -3.13 21.58 4.67
N PHE A 7 -2.15 21.38 5.54
CA PHE A 7 -2.32 20.60 6.76
C PHE A 7 -3.41 21.11 7.72
N PRO A 8 -3.56 22.44 7.97
CA PRO A 8 -4.64 22.92 8.83
C PRO A 8 -6.03 22.53 8.29
N THR A 9 -6.24 22.67 6.99
CA THR A 9 -7.50 22.31 6.31
C THR A 9 -7.76 20.81 6.39
N LEU A 10 -6.74 19.99 6.08
CA LEU A 10 -6.87 18.53 6.13
C LEU A 10 -7.14 18.00 7.54
N ARG A 11 -6.58 18.64 8.58
CA ARG A 11 -6.85 18.26 9.98
C ARG A 11 -8.30 18.52 10.37
N GLY A 12 -8.89 19.61 9.86
CA GLY A 12 -10.28 20.01 10.14
C GLY A 12 -11.35 19.13 9.51
N LEU A 13 -10.98 18.27 8.55
CA LEU A 13 -11.92 17.34 7.92
C LEU A 13 -12.44 16.27 8.90
N ASN A 14 -13.70 15.88 8.72
CA ASN A 14 -14.24 14.69 9.38
C ASN A 14 -13.58 13.41 8.83
N ARG A 15 -13.80 12.26 9.49
CA ARG A 15 -13.17 10.98 9.09
C ARG A 15 -13.52 10.56 7.66
N ALA A 16 -14.76 10.73 7.22
CA ALA A 16 -15.18 10.32 5.89
C ALA A 16 -14.51 11.15 4.79
N ASP A 17 -14.42 12.46 4.98
CA ASP A 17 -13.80 13.34 4.00
C ASP A 17 -12.27 13.20 3.98
N LYS A 18 -11.64 12.88 5.12
CA LYS A 18 -10.22 12.47 5.14
C LYS A 18 -9.98 11.24 4.28
N LEU A 19 -10.84 10.22 4.37
CA LEU A 19 -10.73 9.01 3.55
C LEU A 19 -10.91 9.31 2.05
N LYS A 20 -11.82 10.23 1.69
CA LYS A 20 -11.98 10.66 0.29
C LYS A 20 -10.73 11.36 -0.23
N VAL A 21 -10.10 12.23 0.56
CA VAL A 21 -8.85 12.89 0.17
C VAL A 21 -7.74 11.86 -0.04
N ILE A 22 -7.61 10.88 0.85
CA ILE A 22 -6.64 9.80 0.69
C ILE A 22 -6.91 9.02 -0.61
N GLN A 23 -8.16 8.63 -0.85
CA GLN A 23 -8.54 7.89 -2.07
C GLN A 23 -8.22 8.69 -3.34
N PHE A 24 -8.51 9.98 -3.34
CA PHE A 24 -8.17 10.87 -4.44
C PHE A 24 -6.67 10.91 -4.69
N LEU A 25 -5.86 11.15 -3.66
CA LEU A 25 -4.40 11.22 -3.78
C LEU A 25 -3.79 9.89 -4.25
N VAL A 26 -4.28 8.76 -3.73
CA VAL A 26 -3.84 7.43 -4.18
C VAL A 26 -4.18 7.19 -5.65
N ALA A 27 -5.36 7.63 -6.10
CA ALA A 27 -5.75 7.51 -7.50
C ALA A 27 -4.90 8.38 -8.43
N GLU A 28 -4.53 9.59 -8.01
CA GLU A 28 -3.63 10.46 -8.80
C GLU A 28 -2.23 9.85 -8.89
N LEU A 29 -1.68 9.35 -7.77
CA LEU A 29 -0.38 8.66 -7.76
C LEU A 29 -0.36 7.46 -8.72
N ALA A 30 -1.42 6.63 -8.70
CA ALA A 30 -1.54 5.47 -9.58
C ALA A 30 -1.64 5.84 -11.08
N ARG A 31 -1.97 7.09 -11.41
CA ARG A 31 -2.00 7.58 -12.80
C ARG A 31 -0.68 8.18 -13.26
N GLU A 32 0.10 8.70 -12.31
CA GLU A 32 1.45 9.21 -12.55
C GLU A 32 2.48 8.07 -12.61
N GLU A 33 2.20 6.94 -11.95
CA GLU A 33 2.97 5.72 -12.12
C GLU A 33 2.73 5.14 -13.53
N GLU A 34 3.81 4.95 -14.30
CA GLU A 34 3.73 4.15 -15.53
C GLU A 34 3.12 2.78 -15.21
N PRO A 35 2.27 2.22 -16.08
CA PRO A 35 1.67 0.92 -15.84
C PRO A 35 2.78 -0.10 -15.62
N THR A 36 2.95 -0.51 -14.37
CA THR A 36 4.00 -1.47 -13.99
C THR A 36 3.65 -2.87 -14.48
N LEU A 37 2.37 -3.07 -14.84
CA LEU A 37 1.81 -4.33 -15.29
C LEU A 37 1.31 -4.22 -16.73
N GLU A 38 1.90 -5.01 -17.60
CA GLU A 38 1.57 -5.10 -19.02
C GLU A 38 0.33 -5.99 -19.23
N PRO A 39 -0.59 -5.60 -20.14
CA PRO A 39 -1.72 -6.45 -20.51
C PRO A 39 -1.27 -7.82 -21.01
N GLY A 40 -1.78 -8.89 -20.38
CA GLY A 40 -1.45 -10.28 -20.76
C GLY A 40 -0.14 -10.81 -20.18
N ALA A 41 0.61 -10.01 -19.41
CA ALA A 41 1.77 -10.50 -18.68
C ALA A 41 1.35 -11.27 -17.41
N THR A 42 2.11 -12.32 -17.09
CA THR A 42 1.95 -13.10 -15.85
C THR A 42 2.97 -12.64 -14.83
N TYR A 43 2.50 -12.12 -13.70
CA TYR A 43 3.36 -11.67 -12.61
C TYR A 43 3.36 -12.74 -11.51
N PRO A 44 4.53 -13.09 -10.95
CA PRO A 44 4.57 -13.98 -9.79
C PRO A 44 3.80 -13.33 -8.65
N VAL A 45 2.88 -14.05 -8.04
CA VAL A 45 2.25 -13.61 -6.80
C VAL A 45 3.28 -13.83 -5.69
N TRP A 46 3.77 -12.75 -5.08
CA TRP A 46 4.64 -12.82 -3.90
C TRP A 46 3.79 -13.14 -2.67
N SER A 47 3.13 -14.29 -2.70
CA SER A 47 2.36 -14.81 -1.58
C SER A 47 3.24 -15.73 -0.74
N PRO A 48 3.16 -15.66 0.60
CA PRO A 48 3.73 -16.70 1.46
C PRO A 48 3.08 -18.07 1.23
N LEU A 49 1.92 -18.12 0.59
CA LEU A 49 1.25 -19.36 0.24
C LEU A 49 2.12 -20.17 -0.72
N ASN A 50 2.62 -21.31 -0.24
CA ASN A 50 3.62 -22.19 -0.87
C ASN A 50 5.09 -21.72 -0.80
N SER A 51 5.41 -20.68 -0.03
CA SER A 51 6.80 -20.42 0.35
C SER A 51 7.20 -21.39 1.45
N HIS A 52 7.88 -22.49 1.09
CA HIS A 52 8.41 -23.44 2.07
C HIS A 52 9.32 -22.74 3.11
N GLN A 53 10.04 -21.71 2.67
CA GLN A 53 10.86 -20.86 3.55
C GLN A 53 10.03 -20.12 4.62
N ALA A 54 8.78 -19.75 4.34
CA ALA A 54 7.92 -19.06 5.30
C ALA A 54 7.53 -19.95 6.48
N ALA A 55 7.32 -21.26 6.24
CA ALA A 55 7.03 -22.22 7.30
C ALA A 55 8.25 -22.41 8.21
N ASP A 56 9.43 -22.59 7.63
CA ASP A 56 10.69 -22.74 8.37
C ASP A 56 11.00 -21.51 9.23
N GLN A 57 10.76 -20.30 8.69
CA GLN A 57 11.01 -19.06 9.39
C GLN A 57 10.03 -18.82 10.55
N LEU A 58 8.76 -19.24 10.39
CA LEU A 58 7.78 -19.22 11.49
C LEU A 58 8.16 -20.23 12.59
N ALA A 59 8.61 -21.43 12.22
CA ALA A 59 9.04 -22.44 13.18
C ALA A 59 10.22 -21.96 14.04
N GLN A 60 11.24 -21.36 13.40
CA GLN A 60 12.38 -20.78 14.11
C GLN A 60 11.98 -19.68 15.10
N LEU A 61 11.00 -18.85 14.74
CA LEU A 61 10.51 -17.79 15.62
C LEU A 61 9.81 -18.37 16.86
N LEU A 62 8.97 -19.38 16.67
CA LEU A 62 8.25 -20.04 17.77
C LEU A 62 9.17 -20.82 18.71
N GLU A 63 10.28 -21.36 18.20
CA GLU A 63 11.30 -22.03 19.02
C GLU A 63 12.17 -21.04 19.82
N SER A 64 12.15 -19.76 19.46
CA SER A 64 12.94 -18.71 20.11
C SER A 64 12.21 -17.99 21.26
N GLU A 65 10.97 -18.39 21.57
CA GLU A 65 10.19 -17.99 22.76
C GLU A 65 10.29 -19.02 23.90
#